data_AF-A0A838PU64-F1
#
_entry.id   AF-A0A838PU64-F1
#
_cell.length_a   1.000
_cell.length_b   1.000
_cell.length_c   1.000
_cell.angle_alpha   90.00
_cell.angle_beta   90.00
_cell.angle_gamma   90.00
#
_symmetry.space_group_name_H-M   'P 1'
#
loop_
_entity.id
_entity.type
_entity.pdbx_description
1 polymer ?
#
loop_
_entity_poly.entity_id
_entity_poly.type
_entity_poly.pdbx_seq_one_letter_code
_entity_poly.pdbx_strand_id
1 'polypeptide(L)'
;MKDNLDQALHHKQLSAIDWGQGLWQRVVRVQSLRHDYTHPGLEQHRLFAPTDECEFAIDVLRAAIKDIYARVGKQRPLWVEDDRNPEEPGSMASAKVTRAGAKEGDPDVIAVSYTYRGEEHTSEVLPAGSDPEPVMQQLLESIIVPISAVRAYRGKELILEWNVRMRGS
;
A
#
# COMPACT_ATOMS: atom_id res chain seq x y z
N MET A 1 17.25 18.18 -7.79
CA MET A 1 15.85 18.60 -8.03
C MET A 1 15.78 20.07 -8.43
N LYS A 2 16.25 20.99 -7.57
CA LYS A 2 16.24 22.44 -7.83
C LYS A 2 16.90 22.80 -9.17
N ASP A 3 18.16 22.43 -9.32
CA ASP A 3 18.97 22.77 -10.50
C ASP A 3 18.35 22.27 -11.81
N ASN A 4 17.84 21.03 -11.82
CA ASN A 4 17.20 20.46 -13.00
C ASN A 4 15.91 21.21 -13.38
N LEU A 5 15.11 21.62 -12.39
CA LEU A 5 13.86 22.34 -12.64
C LEU A 5 14.15 23.77 -13.11
N ASP A 6 15.09 24.46 -12.46
CA ASP A 6 15.51 25.80 -12.86
C ASP A 6 16.10 25.81 -14.27
N GLN A 7 16.93 24.82 -14.61
CA GLN A 7 17.47 24.65 -15.96
C GLN A 7 16.34 24.43 -16.98
N ALA A 8 15.33 23.61 -16.65
CA ALA A 8 14.20 23.37 -17.54
C ALA A 8 13.34 24.63 -17.74
N LEU A 9 13.11 25.42 -16.68
CA LEU A 9 12.40 26.70 -16.76
C LEU A 9 13.17 27.71 -17.60
N HIS A 10 14.49 27.81 -17.40
CA HIS A 10 15.37 28.69 -18.17
C HIS A 10 15.35 28.33 -19.67
N HIS A 11 15.50 27.04 -20.01
CA HIS A 11 15.40 26.57 -21.40
C HIS A 11 14.05 26.88 -22.06
N LYS A 12 12.98 26.96 -21.26
CA LYS A 12 11.63 27.30 -21.73
C LYS A 12 11.29 28.79 -21.61
N GLN A 13 12.24 29.63 -21.20
CA GLN A 13 12.05 31.07 -20.97
C GLN A 13 10.91 31.38 -19.98
N LEU A 14 10.73 30.52 -18.99
CA LEU A 14 9.72 30.68 -17.94
C LEU A 14 10.32 31.37 -16.71
N SER A 15 9.47 32.02 -15.92
CA SER A 15 9.88 32.67 -14.67
C SER A 15 10.52 31.67 -13.72
N ALA A 16 11.66 32.07 -13.16
CA ALA A 16 12.39 31.28 -12.16
C ALA A 16 11.55 31.02 -10.90
N ILE A 17 11.90 29.96 -10.19
CA ILE A 17 11.33 29.63 -8.90
C ILE A 17 12.15 30.30 -7.80
N ASP A 18 11.46 30.91 -6.84
CA ASP A 18 12.10 31.37 -5.62
C ASP A 18 12.11 30.24 -4.58
N TRP A 19 13.27 29.58 -4.45
CA TRP A 19 13.46 28.49 -3.50
C TRP A 19 13.69 28.95 -2.05
N GLY A 20 13.90 30.23 -1.82
CA GLY A 20 14.25 30.80 -0.51
C GLY A 20 13.05 31.18 0.33
N GLN A 21 11.88 31.38 -0.29
CA GLN A 21 10.67 31.82 0.40
C GLN A 21 9.39 31.24 -0.22
N GLY A 22 8.27 31.41 0.49
CA GLY A 22 6.94 31.15 -0.03
C GLY A 22 6.63 29.67 -0.28
N LEU A 23 6.00 29.37 -1.42
CA LEU A 23 5.55 28.01 -1.76
C LEU A 23 6.72 27.04 -1.92
N TRP A 24 7.76 27.42 -2.66
CA TRP A 24 8.83 26.49 -3.02
C TRP A 24 9.81 26.24 -1.87
N GLN A 25 9.94 27.17 -0.92
CA GLN A 25 10.58 26.89 0.37
C GLN A 25 9.80 25.82 1.16
N ARG A 26 8.47 25.88 1.16
CA ARG A 26 7.63 24.84 1.79
C ARG A 26 7.76 23.49 1.09
N VAL A 27 7.90 23.46 -0.24
CA VAL A 27 8.19 22.21 -0.99
C VAL A 27 9.52 21.59 -0.55
N VAL A 28 10.55 22.41 -0.34
CA VAL A 28 11.83 21.93 0.20
C VAL A 28 11.66 21.34 1.60
N ARG A 29 10.84 21.95 2.45
CA ARG A 29 10.50 21.39 3.77
C ARG A 29 9.80 20.03 3.65
N VAL A 30 8.85 19.86 2.73
CA VAL A 30 8.20 18.56 2.48
C VAL A 30 9.21 17.51 2.03
N GLN A 31 10.17 17.89 1.18
CA GLN A 31 11.25 16.99 0.77
C GLN A 31 12.08 16.51 1.98
N SER A 32 12.39 17.41 2.92
CA SER A 32 13.08 17.05 4.17
C SER A 32 12.23 16.12 5.03
N LEU A 33 10.93 16.42 5.23
CA LEU A 33 10.04 15.53 5.98
C LEU A 33 9.99 14.13 5.38
N ARG A 34 9.87 14.00 4.05
CA ARG A 34 9.89 12.69 3.38
C ARG A 34 11.15 11.89 3.70
N HIS A 35 12.31 12.56 3.82
CA HIS A 35 13.56 11.88 4.17
C HIS A 35 13.44 11.17 5.52
N ASP A 36 12.76 11.77 6.49
CA ASP A 36 12.61 11.21 7.84
C ASP A 36 11.75 9.93 7.89
N TYR A 37 10.98 9.65 6.83
CA TYR A 37 10.03 8.53 6.77
C TYR A 37 10.38 7.45 5.74
N THR A 38 11.44 7.65 4.94
CA THR A 38 11.72 6.78 3.77
C THR A 38 13.00 5.96 3.87
N HIS A 39 13.74 6.05 4.99
CA HIS A 39 14.98 5.29 5.17
C HIS A 39 14.79 3.95 5.90
N PRO A 40 15.58 2.93 5.57
CA PRO A 40 15.65 1.69 6.33
C PRO A 40 16.10 1.94 7.78
N GLY A 41 15.54 1.19 8.74
CA GLY A 41 15.96 1.25 10.15
C GLY A 41 15.24 2.29 11.01
N LEU A 42 14.14 2.86 10.51
CA LEU A 42 13.27 3.73 11.31
C LEU A 42 12.60 2.96 12.45
N GLU A 43 12.47 3.62 13.60
CA GLU A 43 11.69 3.10 14.72
C GLU A 43 10.21 2.96 14.33
N GLN A 44 9.52 1.95 14.86
CA GLN A 44 8.14 1.62 14.47
C GLN A 44 7.18 2.83 14.58
N HIS A 45 7.35 3.68 15.60
CA HIS A 45 6.53 4.87 15.80
C HIS A 45 6.76 5.97 14.74
N ARG A 46 7.86 5.88 13.98
CA ARG A 46 8.22 6.75 12.84
C ARG A 46 7.82 6.15 11.50
N LEU A 47 7.15 5.00 11.45
CA LEU A 47 6.65 4.45 10.18
C LEU A 47 5.44 5.23 9.64
N PHE A 48 4.75 5.97 10.51
CA PHE A 48 3.58 6.76 10.16
C PHE A 48 3.85 8.21 10.53
N ALA A 49 3.76 9.10 9.54
CA ALA A 49 3.87 10.52 9.78
C ALA A 49 2.65 11.03 10.59
N PRO A 50 2.84 12.00 11.48
CA PRO A 50 1.75 12.71 12.13
C PRO A 50 0.75 13.29 11.13
N THR A 51 -0.53 13.33 11.50
CA THR A 51 -1.62 13.80 10.62
C THR A 51 -1.39 15.23 10.10
N ASP A 52 -0.90 16.13 10.94
CA ASP A 52 -0.61 17.51 10.59
C ASP A 52 0.54 17.64 9.57
N GLU A 53 1.55 16.77 9.65
CA GLU A 53 2.61 16.71 8.64
C GLU A 53 2.09 16.18 7.29
N CYS A 54 1.20 15.19 7.32
CA CYS A 54 0.53 14.67 6.12
C CYS A 54 -0.33 15.75 5.44
N GLU A 55 -1.19 16.43 6.21
CA GLU A 55 -2.04 17.53 5.71
C GLU A 55 -1.19 18.66 5.13
N PHE A 56 -0.14 19.08 5.85
CA PHE A 56 0.82 20.07 5.37
C PHE A 56 1.46 19.66 4.05
N ALA A 57 1.90 18.41 3.92
CA ALA A 57 2.51 17.90 2.70
C ALA A 57 1.53 17.90 1.53
N ILE A 58 0.29 17.45 1.74
CA ILE A 58 -0.77 17.43 0.71
C ILE A 58 -1.03 18.84 0.19
N ASP A 59 -1.26 19.80 1.08
CA ASP A 59 -1.56 21.18 0.71
C ASP A 59 -0.43 21.84 -0.08
N VAL A 60 0.82 21.65 0.37
CA VAL A 60 2.00 22.21 -0.28
C VAL A 60 2.20 21.60 -1.66
N LEU A 61 2.07 20.28 -1.80
CA LEU A 61 2.25 19.60 -3.08
C LEU A 61 1.14 19.97 -4.07
N ARG A 62 -0.12 20.07 -3.62
CA ARG A 62 -1.24 20.56 -4.45
C ARG A 62 -0.96 21.96 -4.96
N ALA A 63 -0.52 22.87 -4.09
CA ALA A 63 -0.16 24.22 -4.49
C ALA A 63 1.01 24.26 -5.48
N ALA A 64 2.04 23.43 -5.28
CA ALA A 64 3.19 23.34 -6.18
C ALA A 64 2.81 22.84 -7.58
N ILE A 65 1.94 21.84 -7.67
CA ILE A 65 1.40 21.35 -8.95
C ILE A 65 0.65 22.48 -9.66
N LYS A 66 -0.25 23.20 -8.96
CA LYS A 66 -0.97 24.35 -9.55
C LYS A 66 -0.02 25.42 -10.08
N ASP A 67 1.02 25.76 -9.31
CA ASP A 67 2.01 26.78 -9.69
C ASP A 67 2.77 26.37 -10.97
N ILE A 68 3.22 25.12 -11.08
CA ILE A 68 3.88 24.63 -12.30
C ILE A 68 2.95 24.70 -13.50
N TYR A 69 1.70 24.25 -13.37
CA TYR A 69 0.73 24.29 -14.47
C TYR A 69 0.42 25.73 -14.92
N ALA A 70 0.30 26.65 -13.96
CA ALA A 70 0.13 28.07 -14.25
C ALA A 70 1.33 28.65 -15.02
N ARG A 71 2.57 28.33 -14.61
CA ARG A 71 3.79 28.80 -15.29
C ARG A 71 3.88 28.33 -16.73
N VAL A 72 3.46 27.08 -17.02
CA VAL A 72 3.50 26.53 -18.38
C VAL A 72 2.24 26.85 -19.20
N GLY A 73 1.29 27.62 -18.65
CA GLY A 73 0.05 27.99 -19.31
C GLY A 73 -0.87 26.80 -19.63
N LYS A 74 -0.81 25.72 -18.85
CA LYS A 74 -1.64 24.52 -19.04
C LYS A 74 -2.75 24.44 -18.02
N GLN A 75 -3.86 23.82 -18.42
CA GLN A 75 -4.92 23.48 -17.48
C GLN A 75 -4.42 22.45 -16.47
N ARG A 76 -4.58 22.77 -15.18
CA ARG A 76 -4.24 21.87 -14.08
C ARG A 76 -5.13 20.61 -14.11
N PRO A 77 -4.62 19.44 -13.68
CA PRO A 77 -5.44 18.24 -13.56
C PRO A 77 -6.54 18.42 -12.52
N LEU A 78 -7.71 17.83 -12.78
CA LEU A 78 -8.86 17.91 -11.88
C LEU A 78 -8.61 17.16 -10.57
N TRP A 79 -7.81 16.09 -10.61
CA TRP A 79 -7.49 15.27 -9.43
C TRP A 79 -6.70 16.02 -8.35
N VAL A 80 -6.15 17.21 -8.64
CA VAL A 80 -5.36 17.97 -7.66
C VAL A 80 -6.20 18.42 -6.47
N GLU A 81 -7.50 18.66 -6.62
CA GLU A 81 -8.42 18.93 -5.50
C GLU A 81 -9.22 17.70 -5.06
N ASP A 82 -8.94 16.53 -5.63
CA ASP A 82 -9.77 15.37 -5.32
C ASP A 82 -9.35 14.79 -3.97
N ASP A 83 -10.18 15.03 -2.96
CA ASP A 83 -10.09 14.40 -1.64
C ASP A 83 -10.86 13.08 -1.58
N ARG A 84 -11.57 12.71 -2.65
CA ARG A 84 -12.21 11.40 -2.71
C ARG A 84 -11.09 10.39 -2.75
N ASN A 85 -11.15 9.43 -1.83
CA ASN A 85 -10.46 8.17 -2.04
C ASN A 85 -11.17 7.54 -3.24
N PRO A 86 -10.57 7.48 -4.46
CA PRO A 86 -11.06 6.50 -5.40
C PRO A 86 -11.06 5.17 -4.63
N GLU A 87 -12.05 4.32 -4.83
CA GLU A 87 -11.94 2.93 -4.39
C GLU A 87 -10.74 2.36 -5.17
N GLU A 88 -9.53 2.61 -4.68
CA GLU A 88 -8.34 1.96 -5.17
C GLU A 88 -8.61 0.48 -4.92
N PRO A 89 -8.44 -0.40 -5.92
CA PRO A 89 -8.45 -1.82 -5.65
C PRO A 89 -7.39 -2.03 -4.57
N GLY A 90 -7.84 -2.32 -3.35
CA GLY A 90 -7.03 -2.19 -2.16
C GLY A 90 -5.67 -2.85 -2.39
N SER A 91 -4.58 -2.14 -2.07
CA SER A 91 -3.25 -2.73 -2.08
C SER A 91 -3.30 -3.98 -1.19
N MET A 92 -3.27 -5.15 -1.83
CA MET A 92 -3.40 -6.43 -1.16
C MET A 92 -2.02 -6.88 -0.71
N ALA A 93 -1.71 -6.66 0.56
CA ALA A 93 -0.62 -7.37 1.21
C ALA A 93 -1.17 -8.72 1.70
N SER A 94 -0.72 -9.82 1.10
CA SER A 94 -0.95 -11.15 1.67
C SER A 94 0.23 -11.50 2.56
N ALA A 95 -0.04 -11.82 3.82
CA ALA A 95 0.97 -12.31 4.76
C ALA A 95 0.72 -13.79 5.00
N LYS A 96 1.77 -14.59 4.89
CA LYS A 96 1.76 -15.99 5.31
C LYS A 96 2.20 -16.05 6.77
N VAL A 97 1.38 -16.64 7.63
CA VAL A 97 1.72 -16.90 9.03
C VAL A 97 2.11 -18.37 9.20
N THR A 98 3.25 -18.63 9.81
CA THR A 98 3.66 -19.99 10.20
C THR A 98 3.61 -20.07 11.73
N ARG A 99 2.69 -20.87 12.28
CA ARG A 99 2.53 -20.98 13.75
C ARG A 99 3.67 -21.76 14.39
N ALA A 100 3.96 -21.43 15.65
CA ALA A 100 4.94 -22.17 16.44
C ALA A 100 4.61 -23.67 16.46
N GLY A 101 5.62 -24.50 16.19
CA GLY A 101 5.46 -25.96 16.06
C GLY A 101 5.17 -26.44 14.64
N ALA A 102 4.85 -25.55 13.69
CA ALA A 102 4.79 -25.89 12.28
C ALA A 102 6.19 -25.78 11.64
N LYS A 103 6.61 -26.83 10.91
CA LYS A 103 7.81 -26.81 10.08
C LYS A 103 7.40 -26.82 8.62
N GLU A 104 7.76 -25.76 7.91
CA GLU A 104 7.46 -25.65 6.49
C GLU A 104 8.17 -26.77 5.71
N GLY A 105 7.39 -27.58 4.98
CA GLY A 105 7.88 -28.76 4.25
C GLY A 105 7.67 -30.10 4.95
N ASP A 106 7.19 -30.11 6.20
CA ASP A 106 6.74 -31.32 6.88
C ASP A 106 5.44 -31.84 6.22
N PRO A 107 5.34 -33.13 5.84
CA PRO A 107 4.14 -33.66 5.19
C PRO A 107 2.90 -33.63 6.08
N ASP A 108 3.05 -33.52 7.41
CA ASP A 108 1.93 -33.58 8.35
C ASP A 108 1.42 -32.20 8.76
N VAL A 109 2.07 -31.10 8.37
CA VAL A 109 1.56 -29.75 8.63
C VAL A 109 0.31 -29.44 7.83
N ILE A 110 -0.51 -28.55 8.38
CA ILE A 110 -1.78 -28.17 7.77
C ILE A 110 -1.64 -26.76 7.19
N ALA A 111 -1.80 -26.62 5.88
CA ALA A 111 -1.76 -25.34 5.19
C ALA A 111 -3.19 -24.88 4.88
N VAL A 112 -3.56 -23.67 5.33
CA VAL A 112 -4.82 -23.00 4.99
C VAL A 112 -4.56 -21.98 3.88
N SER A 113 -5.27 -22.13 2.77
CA SER A 113 -5.11 -21.33 1.55
C SER A 113 -6.46 -20.79 1.08
N TYR A 114 -6.43 -19.70 0.31
CA TYR A 114 -7.60 -19.15 -0.38
C TYR A 114 -7.34 -19.00 -1.88
N THR A 115 -8.41 -19.04 -2.69
CA THR A 115 -8.32 -18.80 -4.13
C THR A 115 -8.82 -17.41 -4.49
N TYR A 116 -7.95 -16.59 -5.07
CA TYR A 116 -8.27 -15.26 -5.57
C TYR A 116 -7.88 -15.17 -7.04
N ARG A 117 -8.80 -14.73 -7.90
CA ARG A 117 -8.59 -14.64 -9.37
C ARG A 117 -8.06 -15.92 -10.04
N GLY A 118 -8.40 -17.08 -9.48
CA GLY A 118 -7.95 -18.39 -9.98
C GLY A 118 -6.57 -18.83 -9.49
N GLU A 119 -5.88 -18.00 -8.71
CA GLU A 119 -4.61 -18.32 -8.07
C GLU A 119 -4.83 -18.67 -6.60
N GLU A 120 -4.06 -19.63 -6.10
CA GLU A 120 -4.12 -20.07 -4.72
C GLU A 120 -3.00 -19.42 -3.89
N HIS A 121 -3.38 -18.86 -2.74
CA HIS A 121 -2.47 -18.19 -1.82
C HIS A 121 -2.56 -18.84 -0.45
N THR A 122 -1.42 -19.25 0.11
CA THR A 122 -1.36 -19.76 1.48
C THR A 122 -1.41 -18.62 2.48
N SER A 123 -2.42 -18.64 3.35
CA SER A 123 -2.59 -17.66 4.42
C SER A 123 -1.89 -18.09 5.69
N GLU A 124 -2.03 -19.35 6.09
CA GLU A 124 -1.51 -19.83 7.38
C GLU A 124 -1.04 -21.30 7.32
N VAL A 125 0.01 -21.62 8.07
CA VAL A 125 0.51 -22.99 8.26
C VAL A 125 0.45 -23.36 9.74
N LEU A 126 -0.27 -24.43 10.04
CA LEU A 126 -0.56 -24.96 11.36
C LEU A 126 0.25 -26.24 11.63
N PRO A 127 0.58 -26.53 12.89
CA PRO A 127 1.23 -27.78 13.26
C PRO A 127 0.35 -29.00 12.97
N ALA A 128 0.98 -30.16 12.84
CA ALA A 128 0.31 -31.42 12.60
C ALA A 128 -0.78 -31.72 13.66
N GLY A 129 -1.91 -32.26 13.20
CA GLY A 129 -3.05 -32.59 14.06
C GLY A 129 -3.91 -31.40 14.51
N SER A 130 -3.60 -30.18 14.06
CA SER A 130 -4.46 -29.01 14.32
C SER A 130 -5.81 -29.12 13.60
N ASP A 131 -6.83 -28.48 14.14
CA ASP A 131 -8.10 -28.27 13.45
C ASP A 131 -8.01 -27.01 12.56
N PRO A 132 -8.17 -27.13 11.23
CA PRO A 132 -8.13 -25.98 10.34
C PRO A 132 -9.41 -25.13 10.33
N GLU A 133 -10.56 -25.66 10.78
CA GLU A 133 -11.86 -24.98 10.63
C GLU A 133 -11.90 -23.58 11.26
N PRO A 134 -11.41 -23.36 12.51
CA PRO A 134 -11.43 -22.03 13.12
C PRO A 134 -10.60 -21.01 12.33
N VAL A 135 -9.49 -21.46 11.74
CA VAL A 135 -8.59 -20.60 10.95
C VAL A 135 -9.21 -20.27 9.60
N MET A 136 -9.84 -21.25 8.96
CA MET A 136 -10.61 -21.04 7.72
C MET A 136 -11.76 -20.05 7.95
N GLN A 137 -12.47 -20.14 9.09
CA GLN A 137 -13.54 -19.22 9.44
C GLN A 137 -13.01 -17.80 9.68
N GLN A 138 -11.94 -17.66 10.47
CA GLN A 138 -11.30 -16.38 10.70
C GLN A 138 -10.80 -15.74 9.40
N LEU A 139 -10.27 -16.54 8.48
CA LEU A 139 -9.87 -16.07 7.15
C LEU A 139 -11.07 -15.54 6.36
N LEU A 140 -12.21 -16.23 6.38
CA LEU A 140 -13.44 -15.75 5.74
C LEU A 140 -13.97 -14.44 6.34
N GLU A 141 -13.87 -14.28 7.65
CA GLU A 141 -14.32 -13.07 8.36
C GLU A 141 -13.39 -11.87 8.12
N SER A 142 -12.11 -12.11 7.85
CA SER A 142 -11.09 -11.05 7.72
C SER A 142 -10.75 -10.68 6.28
N ILE A 143 -11.07 -11.53 5.31
CA ILE A 143 -10.70 -11.30 3.91
C ILE A 143 -11.60 -10.24 3.25
N ILE A 144 -10.96 -9.20 2.73
CA ILE A 144 -11.64 -8.05 2.09
C ILE A 144 -11.72 -8.15 0.57
N VAL A 145 -11.23 -9.25 -0.01
CA VAL A 145 -11.22 -9.49 -1.46
C VAL A 145 -12.16 -10.64 -1.83
N PRO A 146 -12.78 -10.61 -3.02
CA PRO A 146 -13.69 -11.68 -3.44
C PRO A 146 -12.89 -12.94 -3.75
N ILE A 147 -12.98 -13.94 -2.87
CA ILE A 147 -12.40 -15.26 -3.06
C ILE A 147 -13.44 -16.28 -3.51
N SER A 148 -12.98 -17.30 -4.23
CA SER A 148 -13.83 -18.40 -4.73
C SER A 148 -13.78 -19.64 -3.85
N ALA A 149 -12.73 -19.83 -3.06
CA ALA A 149 -12.58 -20.97 -2.17
C ALA A 149 -11.62 -20.69 -1.02
N VAL A 150 -11.82 -21.40 0.09
CA VAL A 150 -10.84 -21.60 1.16
C VAL A 150 -10.59 -23.09 1.29
N ARG A 151 -9.33 -23.50 1.35
CA ARG A 151 -8.90 -24.91 1.39
C ARG A 151 -7.90 -25.15 2.50
N ALA A 152 -7.98 -26.32 3.12
CA ALA A 152 -6.97 -26.82 4.01
C ALA A 152 -6.32 -28.07 3.43
N TYR A 153 -4.99 -28.12 3.48
CA TYR A 153 -4.19 -29.22 2.99
C TYR A 153 -3.37 -29.82 4.12
N ARG A 154 -3.23 -31.14 4.17
CA ARG A 154 -2.17 -31.81 4.93
C ARG A 154 -1.07 -32.21 3.96
N GLY A 155 0.10 -31.55 4.06
CA GLY A 155 1.13 -31.68 3.04
C GLY A 155 0.62 -31.26 1.66
N LYS A 156 0.35 -32.23 0.78
CA LYS A 156 -0.25 -32.00 -0.57
C LYS A 156 -1.68 -32.52 -0.69
N GLU A 157 -2.20 -33.19 0.32
CA GLU A 157 -3.54 -33.78 0.31
C GLU A 157 -4.56 -32.74 0.76
N LEU A 158 -5.62 -32.54 -0.02
CA LEU A 158 -6.74 -31.69 0.36
C LEU A 158 -7.57 -32.40 1.45
N ILE A 159 -7.68 -31.78 2.62
CA ILE A 159 -8.42 -32.34 3.76
C ILE A 159 -9.76 -31.64 4.00
N LEU A 160 -9.90 -30.38 3.59
CA LEU A 160 -11.14 -29.62 3.71
C LEU A 160 -11.22 -28.52 2.65
N GLU A 161 -12.41 -28.30 2.09
CA GLU A 161 -12.66 -27.24 1.11
C GLU A 161 -14.01 -26.58 1.37
N TRP A 162 -14.00 -25.24 1.39
CA TRP A 162 -15.20 -24.40 1.40
C TRP A 162 -15.22 -23.57 0.12
N ASN A 163 -16.20 -23.85 -0.73
CA ASN A 163 -16.48 -23.02 -1.89
C ASN A 163 -17.29 -21.79 -1.46
N VAL A 164 -16.80 -20.60 -1.78
CA VAL A 164 -17.42 -19.33 -1.40
C VAL A 164 -17.78 -18.51 -2.62
N ARG A 165 -18.94 -17.87 -2.57
CA ARG A 165 -19.40 -16.92 -3.59
C ARG A 165 -19.45 -15.52 -2.99
N MET A 166 -18.27 -14.92 -2.85
CA MET A 166 -18.17 -13.52 -2.47
C MET A 166 -18.36 -12.64 -3.70
N ARG A 167 -19.27 -11.67 -3.64
CA ARG A 167 -19.40 -10.65 -4.69
C ARG A 167 -18.32 -9.59 -4.44
N GLY A 168 -17.56 -9.24 -5.47
CA GLY A 168 -16.71 -8.05 -5.42
C GLY A 168 -17.59 -6.82 -5.32
N SER A 169 -17.28 -5.94 -4.38
CA SER A 169 -17.81 -4.57 -4.33
C SER A 169 -17.31 -3.79 -5.54
#